data_AF-A0A4S9IXP6-F1
#
_entry.id   AF-A0A4S9IXP6-F1
#
_cell.length_a   1.000
_cell.length_b   1.000
_cell.length_c   1.000
_cell.angle_alpha   90.00
_cell.angle_beta   90.00
_cell.angle_gamma   90.00
#
_symmetry.space_group_name_H-M   'P 1'
#
loop_
_entity.id
_entity.type
_entity.pdbx_description
1 polymer ?
#
loop_
_entity_poly.entity_id
_entity_poly.type
_entity_poly.pdbx_seq_one_letter_code
_entity_poly.pdbx_strand_id
1 'polypeptide(L)'
;MFSRLNQVARHLSRPLPNYLHQSAAAATSRLTSNPTVMAQANNKRTINTAACLIIGDEVLGGKTVDTNSAYLAKFCFSLGINLKRIEVIGDEESEIVEAVRRMSSNYDFVVTSGGIGPTHDDITYQSIANAFDLPLVLHDDTFSRMKRLSRPHPNQPNFDWNTPSPALEAKKRMVILPYDKNLSSEEQVVFTADDLWVPVAVVNGNVHILPGVPRLFERMLTGLKPGLLPRLTDPEGKGVYRIIISTPLPESGVASYLTELAKKVEPEGIKVGSYPRWGKARNTVTLVGRNKEYMDSLVPEVEKGVQGKRVTKEGEDDVDGESDKDT
;
A
#
# COMPACT_ATOMS: atom_id res chain seq x y z
N MET A 1 -13.37 -75.82 16.35
CA MET A 1 -12.38 -76.13 15.30
C MET A 1 -12.44 -74.98 14.30
N PHE A 2 -11.28 -74.38 13.96
CA PHE A 2 -11.04 -73.20 13.11
C PHE A 2 -11.36 -71.83 13.77
N SER A 3 -10.40 -71.13 14.40
CA SER A 3 -9.12 -70.53 13.95
C SER A 3 -9.31 -69.25 13.12
N ARG A 4 -9.02 -68.12 13.78
CA ARG A 4 -8.85 -66.78 13.21
C ARG A 4 -7.55 -66.72 12.41
N LEU A 5 -7.59 -66.14 11.21
CA LEU A 5 -6.41 -65.88 10.38
C LEU A 5 -6.35 -64.40 9.97
N ASN A 6 -5.32 -63.75 10.51
CA ASN A 6 -4.40 -62.75 9.95
C ASN A 6 -4.88 -61.61 9.02
N GLN A 7 -4.59 -60.40 9.50
CA GLN A 7 -4.21 -59.23 8.71
C GLN A 7 -3.00 -59.51 7.82
N VAL A 8 -2.97 -58.94 6.60
CA VAL A 8 -1.90 -58.07 6.04
C VAL A 8 -2.15 -57.83 4.53
N ALA A 9 -2.03 -56.55 4.13
CA ALA A 9 -1.75 -56.01 2.78
C ALA A 9 -2.83 -56.16 1.69
N ARG A 10 -3.03 -55.23 0.74
CA ARG A 10 -2.46 -53.92 0.38
C ARG A 10 -3.32 -53.34 -0.75
N HIS A 11 -3.24 -52.02 -0.91
CA HIS A 11 -3.52 -51.22 -2.11
C HIS A 11 -4.97 -51.08 -2.59
N LEU A 12 -5.48 -49.85 -2.55
CA LEU A 12 -5.83 -49.06 -3.74
C LEU A 12 -6.05 -47.58 -3.37
N SER A 13 -5.14 -46.74 -3.88
CA SER A 13 -5.34 -45.38 -4.41
C SER A 13 -6.23 -44.37 -3.66
N ARG A 14 -5.58 -43.40 -2.99
CA ARG A 14 -6.14 -42.06 -2.74
C ARG A 14 -5.58 -41.08 -3.78
N PRO A 15 -6.39 -40.15 -4.33
CA PRO A 15 -5.88 -39.15 -5.26
C PRO A 15 -5.14 -38.05 -4.49
N LEU A 16 -3.96 -37.66 -4.98
CA LEU A 16 -3.22 -36.49 -4.51
C LEU A 16 -3.80 -35.21 -5.15
N PRO A 17 -3.84 -34.07 -4.45
CA PRO A 17 -4.20 -32.79 -5.06
C PRO A 17 -3.13 -32.33 -6.06
N ASN A 18 -3.58 -31.97 -7.26
CA ASN A 18 -2.78 -31.29 -8.28
C ASN A 18 -2.34 -29.91 -7.76
N TYR A 19 -1.10 -29.80 -7.29
CA TYR A 19 -0.39 -28.53 -7.22
C TYR A 19 0.71 -28.53 -8.28
N LEU A 20 0.35 -28.16 -9.50
CA LEU A 20 1.29 -27.74 -10.53
C LEU A 20 1.05 -26.25 -10.82
N HIS A 21 1.42 -25.40 -9.86
CA HIS A 21 2.01 -24.12 -10.24
C HIS A 21 3.51 -24.35 -10.34
N GLN A 22 3.99 -24.51 -11.57
CA GLN A 22 5.41 -24.38 -11.87
C GLN A 22 5.82 -22.97 -11.48
N SER A 23 6.40 -22.84 -10.28
CA SER A 23 7.21 -21.70 -9.93
C SER A 23 8.37 -21.71 -10.92
N ALA A 24 8.38 -20.74 -11.84
CA ALA A 24 9.57 -20.39 -12.58
C ALA A 24 10.56 -19.81 -11.56
N ALA A 25 11.22 -20.70 -10.82
CA ALA A 25 12.48 -20.41 -10.17
C ALA A 25 13.50 -20.19 -11.29
N ALA A 26 13.46 -19.00 -11.88
CA ALA A 26 14.59 -18.46 -12.59
C ALA A 26 15.73 -18.46 -11.57
N ALA A 27 16.71 -19.34 -11.81
CA ALA A 27 17.98 -19.35 -11.14
C ALA A 27 18.61 -17.97 -11.32
N THR A 28 18.29 -17.05 -10.41
CA THR A 28 18.90 -15.74 -10.33
C THR A 28 20.26 -15.97 -9.74
N SER A 29 21.28 -15.87 -10.58
CA SER A 29 22.66 -15.71 -10.14
C SER A 29 22.67 -14.68 -9.02
N ARG A 30 23.07 -15.07 -7.81
CA ARG A 30 23.41 -14.14 -6.73
C ARG A 30 24.68 -13.38 -7.15
N LEU A 31 24.51 -12.42 -8.04
CA LEU A 31 25.38 -11.26 -8.05
C LEU A 31 24.98 -10.49 -6.81
N THR A 32 25.82 -10.56 -5.78
CA THR A 32 25.79 -9.67 -4.62
C THR A 32 26.00 -8.25 -5.13
N SER A 33 24.94 -7.64 -5.65
CA SER A 33 24.93 -6.23 -6.00
C SER A 33 25.07 -5.45 -4.72
N ASN A 34 26.07 -4.57 -4.64
CA ASN A 34 26.29 -3.67 -3.52
C ASN A 34 24.96 -2.93 -3.20
N PRO A 35 24.43 -3.01 -1.95
CA PRO A 35 23.13 -2.42 -1.59
C PRO A 35 23.04 -0.92 -1.92
N THR A 36 24.14 -0.17 -1.80
CA THR A 36 24.23 1.24 -2.21
C THR A 36 23.92 1.42 -3.70
N VAL A 37 24.46 0.55 -4.57
CA VAL A 37 24.26 0.63 -6.02
C VAL A 37 22.82 0.33 -6.38
N MET A 38 22.22 -0.66 -5.72
CA MET A 38 20.80 -0.99 -5.92
C MET A 38 19.90 0.17 -5.48
N ALA A 39 20.18 0.79 -4.33
CA ALA A 39 19.44 1.94 -3.84
C ALA A 39 19.49 3.13 -4.80
N GLN A 40 20.67 3.46 -5.34
CA GLN A 40 20.82 4.53 -6.34
C GLN A 40 20.05 4.22 -7.63
N ALA A 41 20.07 2.97 -8.09
CA ALA A 41 19.33 2.55 -9.28
C ALA A 41 17.81 2.65 -9.04
N ASN A 42 17.33 2.22 -7.88
CA ASN A 42 15.91 2.31 -7.51
C ASN A 42 15.45 3.76 -7.35
N ASN A 43 16.27 4.62 -6.74
CA ASN A 43 15.93 6.04 -6.55
C ASN A 43 15.76 6.79 -7.88
N LYS A 44 16.47 6.36 -8.93
CA LYS A 44 16.37 6.94 -10.29
C LYS A 44 15.30 6.27 -11.16
N ARG A 45 14.73 5.14 -10.73
CA ARG A 45 13.74 4.40 -11.52
C ARG A 45 12.41 5.15 -11.59
N THR A 46 11.78 5.10 -12.75
CA THR A 46 10.40 5.54 -12.97
C THR A 46 9.42 4.69 -12.13
N ILE A 47 8.54 5.34 -11.38
CA ILE A 47 7.56 4.69 -10.52
C ILE A 47 6.32 4.36 -11.34
N ASN A 48 6.06 3.07 -11.57
CA ASN A 48 4.85 2.58 -12.22
C ASN A 48 3.96 1.81 -11.24
N THR A 49 4.58 1.09 -10.32
CA THR A 49 3.91 0.17 -9.40
C THR A 49 4.20 0.52 -7.96
N ALA A 50 3.22 0.25 -7.10
CA ALA A 50 3.38 0.41 -5.66
C ALA A 50 2.91 -0.83 -4.88
N ALA A 51 3.42 -0.97 -3.66
CA ALA A 51 2.89 -1.88 -2.66
C ALA A 51 2.84 -1.23 -1.28
N CYS A 52 1.91 -1.71 -0.46
CA CYS A 52 1.72 -1.27 0.92
C CYS A 52 1.98 -2.43 1.88
N LEU A 53 2.79 -2.19 2.91
CA LEU A 53 3.01 -3.11 4.00
C LEU A 53 2.55 -2.48 5.31
N ILE A 54 1.42 -2.93 5.83
CA ILE A 54 0.92 -2.51 7.14
C ILE A 54 1.50 -3.48 8.19
N ILE A 55 2.14 -2.92 9.21
CA ILE A 55 2.82 -3.66 10.28
C ILE A 55 2.11 -3.28 11.59
N GLY A 56 1.44 -4.25 12.21
CA GLY A 56 0.70 -4.02 13.44
C GLY A 56 -0.23 -5.17 13.81
N ASP A 57 0.03 -5.82 14.94
CA ASP A 57 -0.82 -6.89 15.48
C ASP A 57 -2.25 -6.41 15.77
N GLU A 58 -2.45 -5.13 16.10
CA GLU A 58 -3.76 -4.55 16.36
C GLU A 58 -4.65 -4.49 15.11
N VAL A 59 -4.06 -4.44 13.91
CA VAL A 59 -4.77 -4.51 12.65
C VAL A 59 -5.19 -5.95 12.37
N LEU A 60 -4.27 -6.91 12.52
CA LEU A 60 -4.58 -8.34 12.34
C LEU A 60 -5.61 -8.84 13.36
N GLY A 61 -5.54 -8.35 14.60
CA GLY A 61 -6.51 -8.65 15.65
C GLY A 61 -7.84 -7.91 15.53
N GLY A 62 -8.00 -7.04 14.52
CA GLY A 62 -9.24 -6.29 14.26
C GLY A 62 -9.56 -5.20 15.28
N LYS A 63 -8.62 -4.86 16.17
CA LYS A 63 -8.77 -3.76 17.13
C LYS A 63 -8.77 -2.41 16.42
N THR A 64 -7.96 -2.28 15.36
CA THR A 64 -7.86 -1.07 14.55
C THR A 64 -8.25 -1.39 13.11
N VAL A 65 -9.14 -0.59 12.53
CA VAL A 65 -9.44 -0.66 11.10
C VAL A 65 -8.33 0.04 10.34
N ASP A 66 -7.68 -0.66 9.40
CA ASP A 66 -6.66 -0.06 8.56
C ASP A 66 -7.27 0.97 7.59
N THR A 67 -6.97 2.25 7.85
CA THR A 67 -7.32 3.37 6.97
C THR A 67 -6.13 3.86 6.15
N ASN A 68 -4.91 3.46 6.49
CA ASN A 68 -3.68 3.96 5.88
C ASN A 68 -3.50 3.37 4.48
N SER A 69 -3.76 2.07 4.30
CA SER A 69 -3.69 1.45 2.97
C SER A 69 -4.76 2.01 2.04
N ALA A 70 -5.96 2.31 2.56
CA ALA A 70 -7.03 2.94 1.80
C ALA A 70 -6.66 4.37 1.36
N TYR A 71 -5.99 5.13 2.23
CA TYR A 71 -5.46 6.44 1.87
C TYR A 71 -4.37 6.35 0.81
N LEU A 72 -3.41 5.42 0.96
CA LEU A 72 -2.37 5.17 -0.02
C LEU A 72 -2.96 4.74 -1.37
N ALA A 73 -4.01 3.92 -1.39
CA ALA A 73 -4.70 3.54 -2.63
C ALA A 73 -5.25 4.76 -3.37
N LYS A 74 -5.88 5.70 -2.66
CA LYS A 74 -6.36 6.98 -3.22
C LYS A 74 -5.20 7.84 -3.71
N PHE A 75 -4.12 7.93 -2.93
CA PHE A 75 -2.91 8.67 -3.28
C PHE A 75 -2.29 8.14 -4.57
N CYS A 76 -2.00 6.84 -4.64
CA CYS A 76 -1.46 6.17 -5.83
C CYS A 76 -2.38 6.37 -7.04
N PHE A 77 -3.70 6.19 -6.87
CA PHE A 77 -4.68 6.42 -7.94
C PHE A 77 -4.59 7.84 -8.51
N SER A 78 -4.52 8.85 -7.64
CA SER A 78 -4.42 10.26 -8.06
C SER A 78 -3.13 10.59 -8.80
N LEU A 79 -2.05 9.84 -8.56
CA LEU A 79 -0.77 9.98 -9.23
C LEU A 79 -0.60 9.01 -10.41
N GLY A 80 -1.61 8.18 -10.68
CA GLY A 80 -1.55 7.15 -11.71
C GLY A 80 -0.55 6.03 -11.44
N ILE A 81 -0.13 5.86 -10.19
CA ILE A 81 0.68 4.74 -9.72
C ILE A 81 -0.23 3.53 -9.51
N ASN A 82 0.16 2.38 -10.07
CA ASN A 82 -0.61 1.15 -9.94
C ASN A 82 -0.31 0.46 -8.60
N LEU A 83 -1.13 0.68 -7.59
CA LEU A 83 -1.03 -0.07 -6.33
C LEU A 83 -1.39 -1.54 -6.59
N LYS A 84 -0.39 -2.41 -6.55
CA LYS A 84 -0.50 -3.82 -6.93
C LYS A 84 -0.84 -4.73 -5.76
N ARG A 85 -0.49 -4.32 -4.54
CA ARG A 85 -0.52 -5.18 -3.37
C ARG A 85 -0.62 -4.37 -2.09
N ILE A 86 -1.45 -4.83 -1.17
CA ILE A 86 -1.49 -4.41 0.23
C ILE A 86 -1.36 -5.70 1.03
N GLU A 87 -0.43 -5.75 1.97
CA GLU A 87 -0.32 -6.85 2.93
C GLU A 87 -0.34 -6.26 4.35
N VAL A 88 -0.98 -6.97 5.27
CA VAL A 88 -0.98 -6.68 6.70
C VAL A 88 -0.25 -7.83 7.37
N ILE A 89 0.76 -7.53 8.18
CA ILE A 89 1.56 -8.49 8.92
C ILE A 89 1.67 -8.08 10.39
N GLY A 90 2.04 -9.03 11.25
CA GLY A 90 2.27 -8.77 12.67
C GLY A 90 3.62 -8.13 12.93
N ASP A 91 3.86 -7.75 14.19
CA ASP A 91 5.10 -7.15 14.66
C ASP A 91 6.20 -8.21 14.89
N GLU A 92 6.46 -9.02 13.84
CA GLU A 92 7.45 -10.09 13.84
C GLU A 92 8.58 -9.79 12.84
N GLU A 93 9.83 -9.80 13.32
CA GLU A 93 11.00 -9.42 12.50
C GLU A 93 11.12 -10.26 11.22
N SER A 94 10.93 -11.57 11.31
CA SER A 94 11.03 -12.46 10.14
C SER A 94 10.00 -12.16 9.06
N GLU A 95 8.77 -11.83 9.46
CA GLU A 95 7.68 -11.46 8.55
C GLU A 95 7.97 -10.12 7.88
N ILE A 96 8.43 -9.11 8.65
CA ILE A 96 8.79 -7.80 8.11
C ILE A 96 9.95 -7.92 7.11
N VAL A 97 10.98 -8.69 7.45
CA VAL A 97 12.17 -8.90 6.59
C VAL A 97 11.79 -9.60 5.29
N GLU A 98 10.98 -10.66 5.34
CA GLU A 98 10.50 -11.36 4.14
C GLU A 98 9.69 -10.40 3.24
N ALA A 99 8.66 -9.79 3.82
CA ALA A 99 7.70 -9.00 3.06
C ALA A 99 8.37 -7.78 2.43
N VAL A 100 9.19 -7.05 3.17
CA VAL A 100 9.85 -5.84 2.65
C VAL A 100 10.84 -6.15 1.52
N ARG A 101 11.60 -7.25 1.61
CA ARG A 101 12.52 -7.70 0.54
C ARG A 101 11.75 -8.10 -0.72
N ARG A 102 10.69 -8.90 -0.54
CA ARG A 102 9.83 -9.34 -1.65
C ARG A 102 9.10 -8.17 -2.31
N MET A 103 8.60 -7.21 -1.54
CA MET A 103 7.94 -6.03 -2.10
C MET A 103 8.93 -5.10 -2.78
N SER A 104 10.08 -4.81 -2.15
CA SER A 104 11.11 -3.93 -2.71
C SER A 104 11.68 -4.45 -4.03
N SER A 105 11.78 -5.78 -4.19
CA SER A 105 12.24 -6.37 -5.45
C SER A 105 11.19 -6.35 -6.57
N ASN A 106 9.90 -6.43 -6.23
CA ASN A 106 8.81 -6.56 -7.20
C ASN A 106 8.12 -5.24 -7.57
N TYR A 107 8.29 -4.17 -6.79
CA TYR A 107 7.56 -2.91 -6.96
C TYR A 107 8.46 -1.68 -6.87
N ASP A 108 8.08 -0.60 -7.55
CA ASP A 108 8.90 0.61 -7.68
C ASP A 108 8.77 1.56 -6.49
N PHE A 109 7.64 1.51 -5.78
CA PHE A 109 7.33 2.35 -4.63
C PHE A 109 6.68 1.52 -3.52
N VAL A 110 7.45 1.18 -2.49
CA VAL A 110 6.96 0.43 -1.33
C VAL A 110 6.77 1.40 -0.18
N VAL A 111 5.59 1.36 0.45
CA VAL A 111 5.24 2.19 1.60
C VAL A 111 4.91 1.28 2.77
N THR A 112 5.62 1.44 3.88
CA THR A 112 5.27 0.75 5.12
C THR A 112 4.49 1.68 6.05
N SER A 113 3.69 1.11 6.95
CA SER A 113 2.99 1.87 8.00
C SER A 113 2.99 1.08 9.29
N GLY A 114 3.46 1.69 10.38
CA GLY A 114 3.44 1.09 11.72
C GLY A 114 4.82 0.69 12.25
N GLY A 115 4.89 0.39 13.55
CA GLY A 115 6.08 -0.13 14.24
C GLY A 115 7.29 0.82 14.33
N ILE A 116 7.09 2.15 14.34
CA ILE A 116 8.18 3.16 14.44
C ILE A 116 8.10 4.05 15.69
N GLY A 117 7.21 3.74 16.61
CA GLY A 117 7.06 4.44 17.87
C GLY A 117 8.15 4.10 18.90
N PRO A 118 7.94 4.51 20.16
CA PRO A 118 8.94 4.39 21.21
C PRO A 118 8.90 3.03 21.95
N THR A 119 7.92 2.15 21.69
CA THR A 119 7.72 0.93 22.48
C THR A 119 8.61 -0.22 21.97
N HIS A 120 8.47 -1.39 22.59
CA HIS A 120 9.36 -2.53 22.37
C HIS A 120 8.96 -3.37 21.16
N ASP A 121 7.66 -3.39 20.87
CA ASP A 121 6.98 -3.92 19.69
C ASP A 121 7.19 -3.03 18.44
N ASP A 122 7.57 -1.76 18.60
CA ASP A 122 7.98 -0.90 17.49
C ASP A 122 9.37 -1.31 16.92
N ILE A 123 9.37 -2.30 16.03
CA ILE A 123 10.58 -2.91 15.46
C ILE A 123 10.81 -2.64 13.97
N THR A 124 9.96 -1.87 13.29
CA THR A 124 10.01 -1.66 11.83
C THR A 124 11.36 -1.15 11.34
N TYR A 125 11.96 -0.15 12.00
CA TYR A 125 13.28 0.36 11.61
C TYR A 125 14.37 -0.71 11.73
N GLN A 126 14.37 -1.46 12.83
CA GLN A 126 15.36 -2.51 13.09
C GLN A 126 15.23 -3.67 12.10
N SER A 127 14.01 -4.14 11.87
CA SER A 127 13.72 -5.22 10.95
C SER A 127 14.07 -4.85 9.51
N ILE A 128 13.73 -3.62 9.07
CA ILE A 128 14.09 -3.16 7.72
C ILE A 128 15.60 -2.91 7.59
N ALA A 129 16.27 -2.42 8.63
CA ALA A 129 17.74 -2.34 8.63
C ALA A 129 18.38 -3.72 8.39
N ASN A 130 17.90 -4.73 9.12
CA ASN A 130 18.35 -6.12 9.00
C ASN A 130 18.01 -6.71 7.62
N ALA A 131 16.87 -6.33 7.03
CA ALA A 131 16.49 -6.77 5.69
C ALA A 131 17.46 -6.28 4.60
N PHE A 132 18.13 -5.16 4.77
CA PHE A 132 19.03 -4.58 3.76
C PHE A 132 20.49 -4.48 4.23
N ASP A 133 20.84 -5.21 5.28
CA ASP A 133 22.20 -5.25 5.86
C ASP A 133 22.74 -3.84 6.20
N LEU A 134 21.87 -2.98 6.71
CA LEU A 134 22.20 -1.60 7.09
C LEU A 134 22.42 -1.46 8.60
N PRO A 135 23.35 -0.59 9.03
CA PRO A 135 23.44 -0.22 10.43
C PRO A 135 22.26 0.66 10.83
N LEU A 136 21.93 0.61 12.12
CA LEU A 136 21.09 1.60 12.78
C LEU A 136 21.96 2.73 13.33
N VAL A 137 21.62 3.97 13.02
CA VAL A 137 22.37 5.16 13.42
C VAL A 137 21.45 6.18 14.05
N LEU A 138 21.87 6.78 15.15
CA LEU A 138 21.20 7.96 15.72
C LEU A 138 21.33 9.12 14.73
N HIS A 139 20.23 9.51 14.08
CA HIS A 139 20.28 10.56 13.07
C HIS A 139 20.18 11.94 13.74
N ASP A 140 21.32 12.63 13.84
CA ASP A 140 21.47 13.87 14.61
C ASP A 140 20.50 14.99 14.20
N ASP A 141 20.24 15.14 12.89
CA ASP A 141 19.29 16.14 12.39
C ASP A 141 17.85 15.81 12.80
N THR A 142 17.47 14.53 12.73
CA THR A 142 16.14 14.08 13.18
C THR A 142 16.01 14.26 14.69
N PHE A 143 17.04 13.90 15.45
CA PHE A 143 17.06 14.10 16.90
C PHE A 143 16.94 15.58 17.27
N SER A 144 17.65 16.46 16.57
CA SER A 144 17.59 17.91 16.75
C SER A 144 16.22 18.49 16.39
N ARG A 145 15.59 18.03 15.30
CA ARG A 145 14.21 18.40 14.96
C ARG A 145 13.22 17.90 16.01
N MET A 146 13.40 16.67 16.51
CA MET A 146 12.55 16.10 17.55
C MET A 146 12.63 16.95 18.83
N LYS A 147 13.82 17.37 19.26
CA LYS A 147 14.00 18.29 20.41
C LYS A 147 13.22 19.59 20.23
N ARG A 148 13.27 20.17 19.03
CA ARG A 148 12.65 21.47 18.71
C ARG A 148 11.14 21.41 18.57
N LEU A 149 10.61 20.35 17.97
CA LEU A 149 9.20 20.28 17.54
C LEU A 149 8.34 19.34 18.40
N SER A 150 8.93 18.50 19.25
CA SER A 150 8.17 17.67 20.17
C SER A 150 7.40 18.53 21.15
N ARG A 151 6.08 18.35 21.19
CA ARG A 151 5.24 18.96 22.21
C ARG A 151 5.26 18.08 23.47
N PRO A 152 5.43 18.66 24.67
CA PRO A 152 5.29 17.92 25.91
C PRO A 152 3.88 17.30 25.97
N HIS A 153 3.80 16.03 26.36
CA HIS A 153 2.51 15.43 26.67
C HIS A 153 1.98 16.09 27.96
N PRO A 154 0.69 16.40 28.09
CA PRO A 154 0.13 17.03 29.30
C PRO A 154 0.49 16.29 30.60
N ASN A 155 0.55 14.95 30.53
CA ASN A 155 0.93 14.09 31.65
C ASN A 155 2.44 13.85 31.81
N GLN A 156 3.28 14.57 31.05
CA GLN A 156 4.74 14.48 31.12
C GLN A 156 5.38 15.85 31.44
N PRO A 157 5.10 16.43 32.64
CA PRO A 157 5.47 17.81 32.94
C PRO A 157 6.98 18.08 33.09
N ASN A 158 7.83 17.05 33.33
CA ASN A 158 9.24 17.26 33.71
C ASN A 158 10.25 16.49 32.82
N PHE A 159 10.01 16.39 31.52
CA PHE A 159 11.00 15.77 30.62
C PHE A 159 12.15 16.72 30.29
N ASP A 160 13.39 16.31 30.56
CA ASP A 160 14.62 17.02 30.19
C ASP A 160 15.42 16.23 29.15
N TRP A 161 15.79 16.92 28.06
CA TRP A 161 16.57 16.37 26.95
C TRP A 161 18.04 16.12 27.28
N ASN A 162 18.56 16.72 28.35
CA ASN A 162 19.96 16.63 28.75
C ASN A 162 20.21 15.62 29.88
N THR A 163 19.14 15.12 30.50
CA THR A 163 19.23 14.17 31.61
C THR A 163 18.92 12.74 31.12
N PRO A 164 19.85 11.78 31.29
CA PRO A 164 19.58 10.37 30.98
C PRO A 164 18.33 9.87 31.71
N SER A 165 17.40 9.30 30.95
CA SER A 165 16.15 8.76 31.49
C SER A 165 15.56 7.69 30.55
N PRO A 166 14.72 6.76 31.05
CA PRO A 166 14.01 5.81 30.18
C PRO A 166 13.20 6.51 29.08
N ALA A 167 12.60 7.67 29.39
CA ALA A 167 11.86 8.46 28.41
C ALA A 167 12.76 9.04 27.30
N LEU A 168 14.00 9.43 27.63
CA LEU A 168 14.96 9.92 26.63
C LEU A 168 15.41 8.79 25.72
N GLU A 169 15.70 7.60 26.27
CA GLU A 169 16.08 6.43 25.48
C GLU A 169 14.93 5.97 24.57
N ALA A 170 13.69 5.96 25.07
CA ALA A 170 12.50 5.68 24.26
C ALA A 170 12.32 6.68 23.12
N LYS A 171 12.62 7.97 23.34
CA LYS A 171 12.61 8.98 22.27
C LYS A 171 13.74 8.80 21.27
N LYS A 172 14.96 8.48 21.73
CA LYS A 172 16.10 8.23 20.84
C LYS A 172 15.82 7.06 19.89
N ARG A 173 15.15 5.99 20.36
CA ARG A 173 14.75 4.85 19.51
C ARG A 173 14.01 5.28 18.23
N MET A 174 13.11 6.25 18.32
CA MET A 174 12.33 6.75 17.17
C MET A 174 13.16 7.53 16.14
N VAL A 175 14.40 7.88 16.46
CA VAL A 175 15.33 8.61 15.58
C VAL A 175 16.63 7.86 15.33
N ILE A 176 16.68 6.59 15.75
CA ILE A 176 17.70 5.63 15.34
C ILE A 176 17.19 4.98 14.06
N LEU A 177 17.77 5.34 12.92
CA LEU A 177 17.25 5.01 11.59
C LEU A 177 18.19 4.04 10.85
N PRO A 178 17.67 3.19 9.96
CA PRO A 178 18.50 2.47 8.99
C PRO A 178 19.24 3.49 8.11
N TYR A 179 20.57 3.38 8.00
CA TYR A 179 21.37 4.41 7.34
C TYR A 179 22.56 3.84 6.55
N ASP A 180 22.62 4.09 5.25
CA ASP A 180 23.80 3.83 4.41
C ASP A 180 24.69 5.06 4.34
N LYS A 181 25.89 4.98 4.91
CA LYS A 181 26.89 6.05 4.89
C LYS A 181 27.41 6.41 3.50
N ASN A 182 27.13 5.59 2.49
CA ASN A 182 27.58 5.80 1.11
C ASN A 182 26.55 6.54 0.25
N LEU A 183 25.35 6.80 0.78
CA LEU A 183 24.29 7.60 0.15
C LEU A 183 24.17 8.95 0.84
N SER A 184 23.60 9.95 0.14
CA SER A 184 23.35 11.25 0.77
C SER A 184 22.23 11.14 1.81
N SER A 185 22.19 12.08 2.75
CA SER A 185 21.15 12.10 3.79
C SER A 185 19.78 12.39 3.18
N GLU A 186 19.72 13.28 2.19
CA GLU A 186 18.49 13.68 1.50
C GLU A 186 17.86 12.54 0.70
N GLU A 187 18.67 11.55 0.28
CA GLU A 187 18.18 10.36 -0.42
C GLU A 187 17.54 9.31 0.52
N GLN A 188 17.80 9.41 1.83
CA GLN A 188 17.45 8.38 2.82
C GLN A 188 16.58 8.89 3.96
N VAL A 189 16.58 10.20 4.24
CA VAL A 189 15.85 10.81 5.34
C VAL A 189 15.13 12.05 4.83
N VAL A 190 13.84 11.90 4.51
CA VAL A 190 13.04 12.94 3.87
C VAL A 190 12.10 13.59 4.90
N PHE A 191 12.32 14.88 5.18
CA PHE A 191 11.36 15.69 5.95
C PHE A 191 10.29 16.25 5.02
N THR A 192 9.08 15.75 5.16
CA THR A 192 7.93 16.07 4.29
C THR A 192 7.13 17.28 4.73
N ALA A 193 7.43 17.82 5.92
CA ALA A 193 6.83 19.04 6.47
C ALA A 193 7.79 19.74 7.45
N ASP A 194 7.78 21.08 7.44
CA ASP A 194 8.71 21.89 8.25
C ASP A 194 8.42 21.86 9.74
N ASP A 195 7.15 21.76 10.11
CA ASP A 195 6.64 21.70 11.48
C ASP A 195 6.51 20.27 12.02
N LEU A 196 7.00 19.26 11.27
CA LEU A 196 7.05 17.88 11.69
C LEU A 196 8.50 17.43 11.90
N TRP A 197 8.75 16.70 12.99
CA TRP A 197 10.06 16.12 13.27
C TRP A 197 10.24 14.72 12.70
N VAL A 198 9.14 13.99 12.48
CA VAL A 198 9.17 12.61 11.99
C VAL A 198 9.56 12.63 10.51
N PRO A 199 10.68 11.99 10.11
CA PRO A 199 11.05 11.86 8.71
C PRO A 199 10.38 10.65 8.08
N VAL A 200 10.33 10.62 6.75
CA VAL A 200 10.22 9.37 6.00
C VAL A 200 11.63 8.82 5.82
N ALA A 201 11.92 7.68 6.44
CA ALA A 201 13.16 6.96 6.15
C ALA A 201 12.99 6.17 4.84
N VAL A 202 13.95 6.29 3.93
CA VAL A 202 13.95 5.65 2.62
C VAL A 202 15.09 4.64 2.57
N VAL A 203 14.74 3.36 2.45
CA VAL A 203 15.68 2.24 2.39
C VAL A 203 15.65 1.61 1.00
N ASN A 204 16.82 1.21 0.51
CA ASN A 204 16.99 0.60 -0.82
C ASN A 204 16.44 1.48 -1.98
N GLY A 205 16.30 2.79 -1.77
CA GLY A 205 15.81 3.76 -2.76
C GLY A 205 14.33 3.67 -3.13
N ASN A 206 13.60 2.67 -2.61
CA ASN A 206 12.16 2.48 -2.91
C ASN A 206 11.28 2.09 -1.72
N VAL A 207 11.85 1.76 -0.55
CA VAL A 207 11.08 1.44 0.66
C VAL A 207 10.95 2.70 1.52
N HIS A 208 9.74 3.22 1.66
CA HIS A 208 9.42 4.44 2.41
C HIS A 208 8.73 4.04 3.71
N ILE A 209 9.38 4.32 4.84
CA ILE A 209 8.91 3.95 6.17
C ILE A 209 8.10 5.10 6.76
N LEU A 210 6.81 4.87 7.02
CA LEU A 210 5.89 5.87 7.57
C LEU A 210 5.26 5.41 8.90
N PRO A 211 4.77 6.34 9.74
CA PRO A 211 4.08 6.01 10.98
C PRO A 211 2.76 5.27 10.77
N GLY A 212 2.32 4.53 11.79
CA GLY A 212 0.99 3.93 11.87
C GLY A 212 -0.13 4.93 12.17
N VAL A 213 0.18 6.07 12.81
CA VAL A 213 -0.81 7.09 13.18
C VAL A 213 -1.41 7.73 11.92
N PRO A 214 -2.72 7.58 11.64
CA PRO A 214 -3.29 7.93 10.33
C PRO A 214 -3.04 9.38 9.91
N ARG A 215 -3.30 10.35 10.80
CA ARG A 215 -3.06 11.77 10.48
C ARG A 215 -1.62 12.09 10.12
N LEU A 216 -0.64 11.41 10.73
CA LEU A 216 0.77 11.59 10.38
C LEU A 216 1.09 10.90 9.06
N PHE A 217 0.61 9.67 8.86
CA PHE A 217 0.77 8.92 7.62
C PHE A 217 0.26 9.72 6.42
N GLU A 218 -0.98 10.21 6.48
CA GLU A 218 -1.62 10.98 5.39
C GLU A 218 -0.83 12.25 5.05
N ARG A 219 -0.41 12.99 6.09
CA ARG A 219 0.34 14.23 5.95
C ARG A 219 1.71 13.99 5.33
N MET A 220 2.44 12.98 5.82
CA MET A 220 3.77 12.65 5.33
C MET A 220 3.71 12.11 3.90
N LEU A 221 2.76 11.23 3.59
CA LEU A 221 2.57 10.70 2.24
C LEU A 221 2.24 11.82 1.26
N THR A 222 1.37 12.75 1.63
CA THR A 222 1.07 13.93 0.80
C THR A 222 2.32 14.77 0.54
N GLY A 223 3.13 15.01 1.58
CA GLY A 223 4.37 15.78 1.47
C GLY A 223 5.47 15.09 0.64
N LEU A 224 5.38 13.78 0.37
CA LEU A 224 6.28 13.10 -0.59
C LEU A 224 5.96 13.46 -2.05
N LYS A 225 4.73 13.90 -2.35
CA LYS A 225 4.26 14.11 -3.73
C LYS A 225 5.23 14.95 -4.60
N PRO A 226 5.80 16.09 -4.15
CA PRO A 226 6.72 16.86 -4.97
C PRO A 226 7.98 16.09 -5.39
N GLY A 227 8.49 15.20 -4.53
CA GLY A 227 9.65 14.36 -4.85
C GLY A 227 9.29 13.16 -5.73
N LEU A 228 8.03 12.71 -5.71
CA LEU A 228 7.55 11.59 -6.53
C LEU A 228 7.20 12.03 -7.95
N LEU A 229 6.62 13.23 -8.15
CA LEU A 229 6.14 13.69 -9.47
C LEU A 229 7.19 13.56 -10.59
N PRO A 230 8.46 13.99 -10.42
CA PRO A 230 9.48 13.86 -11.48
C PRO A 230 9.82 12.41 -11.83
N ARG A 231 9.49 11.45 -10.95
CA ARG A 231 9.76 10.02 -11.12
C ARG A 231 8.56 9.28 -11.70
N LEU A 232 7.41 9.92 -11.91
CA LEU A 232 6.24 9.27 -12.48
C LEU A 232 6.38 9.15 -14.00
N THR A 233 5.67 8.18 -14.59
CA THR A 233 5.53 8.05 -16.05
C THR A 233 4.87 9.27 -16.69
N ASP A 234 4.05 9.97 -15.92
CA ASP A 234 3.42 11.24 -16.28
C ASP A 234 3.83 12.31 -15.25
N PRO A 235 4.91 13.07 -15.52
CA PRO A 235 5.43 14.07 -14.59
C PRO A 235 4.47 15.24 -14.35
N GLU A 236 3.51 15.47 -15.25
CA GLU A 236 2.47 16.49 -15.08
C GLU A 236 1.44 16.09 -14.01
N GLY A 237 1.44 14.80 -13.61
CA GLY A 237 0.57 14.30 -12.54
C GLY A 237 -0.91 14.32 -12.91
N LYS A 238 -1.25 14.19 -14.20
CA LYS A 238 -2.65 14.11 -14.67
C LYS A 238 -3.36 12.86 -14.13
N GLY A 239 -2.58 11.84 -13.77
CA GLY A 239 -3.05 10.71 -12.95
C GLY A 239 -3.97 9.75 -13.70
N VAL A 240 -4.85 9.07 -12.96
CA VAL A 240 -5.90 8.21 -13.51
C VAL A 240 -7.26 8.85 -13.26
N TYR A 241 -8.11 8.84 -14.28
CA TYR A 241 -9.47 9.36 -14.22
C TYR A 241 -10.47 8.25 -13.91
N ARG A 242 -11.56 8.61 -13.23
CA ARG A 242 -12.72 7.75 -13.00
C ARG A 242 -13.97 8.46 -13.49
N ILE A 243 -14.69 7.81 -14.39
CA ILE A 243 -16.07 8.18 -14.73
C ILE A 243 -16.99 7.24 -13.97
N ILE A 244 -18.07 7.80 -13.42
CA ILE A 244 -19.08 7.09 -12.64
C ILE A 244 -20.42 7.27 -13.35
N ILE A 245 -21.11 6.16 -13.61
CA ILE A 245 -22.42 6.13 -14.25
C ILE A 245 -23.36 5.34 -13.35
N SER A 246 -24.41 6.00 -12.88
CA SER A 246 -25.46 5.39 -12.07
C SER A 246 -26.48 4.72 -12.99
N THR A 247 -26.85 3.48 -12.71
CA THR A 247 -27.77 2.68 -13.54
C THR A 247 -28.88 2.06 -12.68
N PRO A 248 -30.14 2.05 -13.14
CA PRO A 248 -31.22 1.32 -12.49
C PRO A 248 -31.16 -0.19 -12.75
N LEU A 249 -30.28 -0.65 -13.66
CA LEU A 249 -30.24 -2.04 -14.05
C LEU A 249 -29.51 -2.90 -13.01
N PRO A 250 -29.97 -4.15 -12.78
CA PRO A 250 -29.24 -5.11 -11.97
C PRO A 250 -27.92 -5.49 -12.64
N GLU A 251 -26.97 -6.01 -11.87
CA GLU A 251 -25.65 -6.40 -12.37
C GLU A 251 -25.74 -7.43 -13.51
N SER A 252 -26.65 -8.39 -13.41
CA SER A 252 -26.94 -9.37 -14.47
C SER A 252 -27.46 -8.72 -15.76
N GLY A 253 -28.16 -7.59 -15.67
CA GLY A 253 -28.70 -6.85 -16.81
C GLY A 253 -27.65 -6.08 -17.59
N VAL A 254 -26.55 -5.68 -16.93
CA VAL A 254 -25.45 -4.93 -17.58
C VAL A 254 -24.25 -5.81 -17.93
N ALA A 255 -24.12 -7.00 -17.37
CA ALA A 255 -22.94 -7.87 -17.49
C ALA A 255 -22.48 -8.12 -18.93
N SER A 256 -23.39 -8.48 -19.85
CA SER A 256 -23.05 -8.74 -21.26
C SER A 256 -22.51 -7.50 -21.95
N TYR A 257 -23.19 -6.36 -21.79
CA TYR A 257 -22.77 -5.07 -22.34
C TYR A 257 -21.40 -4.66 -21.80
N LEU A 258 -21.20 -4.75 -20.47
CA LEU A 258 -19.93 -4.39 -19.85
C LEU A 258 -18.78 -5.31 -20.27
N THR A 259 -19.06 -6.58 -20.58
CA THR A 259 -18.05 -7.51 -21.11
C THR A 259 -17.57 -7.11 -22.50
N GLU A 260 -18.50 -6.72 -23.38
CA GLU A 260 -18.16 -6.21 -24.71
C GLU A 260 -17.43 -4.87 -24.64
N LEU A 261 -17.92 -3.96 -23.80
CA LEU A 261 -17.28 -2.68 -23.55
C LEU A 261 -15.84 -2.86 -23.03
N ALA A 262 -15.63 -3.77 -22.07
CA ALA A 262 -14.31 -4.06 -21.52
C ALA A 262 -13.33 -4.51 -22.61
N LYS A 263 -13.74 -5.42 -23.50
CA LYS A 263 -12.91 -5.86 -24.65
C LYS A 263 -12.60 -4.71 -25.61
N LYS A 264 -13.56 -3.82 -25.86
CA LYS A 264 -13.39 -2.67 -26.75
C LYS A 264 -12.39 -1.65 -26.19
N VAL A 265 -12.37 -1.44 -24.89
CA VAL A 265 -11.58 -0.37 -24.25
C VAL A 265 -10.28 -0.86 -23.61
N GLU A 266 -10.08 -2.18 -23.51
CA GLU A 266 -8.84 -2.80 -23.01
C GLU A 266 -7.58 -2.34 -23.77
N PRO A 267 -7.55 -2.22 -25.10
CA PRO A 267 -6.37 -1.72 -25.83
C PRO A 267 -5.95 -0.30 -25.43
N GLU A 268 -6.90 0.51 -24.95
CA GLU A 268 -6.68 1.87 -24.46
C GLU A 268 -6.32 1.91 -22.95
N GLY A 269 -6.17 0.73 -22.33
CA GLY A 269 -5.84 0.59 -20.91
C GLY A 269 -6.96 1.04 -19.97
N ILE A 270 -8.21 1.09 -20.44
CA ILE A 270 -9.36 1.47 -19.63
C ILE A 270 -9.94 0.22 -18.98
N LYS A 271 -10.21 0.30 -17.68
CA LYS A 271 -10.90 -0.73 -16.91
C LYS A 271 -12.36 -0.37 -16.76
N VAL A 272 -13.23 -1.36 -16.98
CA VAL A 272 -14.67 -1.27 -16.75
C VAL A 272 -14.99 -1.99 -15.45
N GLY A 273 -15.75 -1.35 -14.57
CA GLY A 273 -16.20 -1.92 -13.30
C GLY A 273 -17.71 -1.77 -13.12
N SER A 274 -18.31 -2.71 -12.41
CA SER A 274 -19.70 -2.68 -11.94
C SER A 274 -19.70 -2.90 -10.44
N TYR A 275 -20.49 -2.14 -9.71
CA TYR A 275 -20.58 -2.18 -8.25
C TYR A 275 -22.06 -2.18 -7.85
N PRO A 276 -22.60 -3.34 -7.44
CA PRO A 276 -23.95 -3.39 -6.91
C PRO A 276 -24.01 -2.66 -5.57
N ARG A 277 -25.11 -1.95 -5.32
CA ARG A 277 -25.31 -1.21 -4.07
C ARG A 277 -26.49 -1.79 -3.30
N TRP A 278 -26.18 -2.57 -2.27
CA TRP A 278 -27.19 -3.28 -1.49
C TRP A 278 -28.22 -2.31 -0.87
N GLY A 279 -29.51 -2.64 -1.01
CA GLY A 279 -30.62 -1.83 -0.49
C GLY A 279 -30.83 -0.50 -1.23
N LYS A 280 -30.16 -0.29 -2.37
CA LYS A 280 -30.34 0.89 -3.22
C LYS A 280 -30.96 0.49 -4.55
N ALA A 281 -31.85 1.34 -5.06
CA ALA A 281 -32.49 1.10 -6.36
C ALA A 281 -31.55 1.21 -7.58
N ARG A 282 -30.29 1.65 -7.39
CA ARG A 282 -29.37 1.96 -8.48
C ARG A 282 -27.98 1.42 -8.19
N ASN A 283 -27.34 0.86 -9.20
CA ASN A 283 -25.96 0.35 -9.18
C ASN A 283 -25.00 1.33 -9.84
N THR A 284 -23.70 1.11 -9.64
CA THR A 284 -22.66 1.97 -10.18
C THR A 284 -21.83 1.25 -11.24
N VAL A 285 -21.69 1.85 -12.41
CA VAL A 285 -20.71 1.45 -13.44
C VAL A 285 -19.57 2.47 -13.46
N THR A 286 -18.35 2.01 -13.64
CA THR A 286 -17.18 2.89 -13.73
C THR A 286 -16.32 2.60 -14.95
N LEU A 287 -15.74 3.66 -15.50
CA LEU A 287 -14.62 3.59 -16.43
C LEU A 287 -13.40 4.20 -15.74
N VAL A 288 -12.27 3.52 -15.79
CA VAL A 288 -11.03 3.96 -15.13
C VAL A 288 -9.86 3.87 -16.10
N GLY A 289 -9.20 4.99 -16.38
CA GLY A 289 -8.11 5.04 -17.35
C GLY A 289 -7.38 6.39 -17.38
N ARG A 290 -6.37 6.51 -18.24
CA ARG A 290 -5.56 7.75 -18.39
C ARG A 290 -6.04 8.65 -19.52
N ASN A 291 -6.67 8.09 -20.55
CA ASN A 291 -7.18 8.85 -21.70
C ASN A 291 -8.57 9.43 -21.39
N LYS A 292 -8.59 10.60 -20.71
CA LYS A 292 -9.84 11.26 -20.31
C LYS A 292 -10.75 11.59 -21.49
N GLU A 293 -10.19 12.10 -22.58
CA GLU A 293 -10.96 12.51 -23.76
C GLU A 293 -11.67 11.32 -24.39
N TYR A 294 -10.96 10.20 -24.57
CA TYR A 294 -11.58 8.98 -25.08
C TYR A 294 -12.63 8.43 -24.10
N MET A 295 -12.34 8.41 -22.80
CA MET A 295 -13.33 8.00 -21.79
C MET A 295 -14.60 8.88 -21.81
N ASP A 296 -14.45 10.20 -21.92
CA ASP A 296 -15.58 11.13 -22.02
C ASP A 296 -16.37 10.88 -23.32
N SER A 297 -15.71 10.52 -24.42
CA SER A 297 -16.39 10.17 -25.69
C SER A 297 -17.26 8.91 -25.60
N LEU A 298 -16.94 8.00 -24.66
CA LEU A 298 -17.71 6.77 -24.44
C LEU A 298 -18.96 7.00 -23.57
N VAL A 299 -19.05 8.11 -22.84
CA VAL A 299 -20.15 8.35 -21.88
C VAL A 299 -21.54 8.18 -22.51
N PRO A 300 -21.87 8.80 -23.67
CA PRO A 300 -23.21 8.68 -24.25
C PRO A 300 -23.57 7.23 -24.66
N GLU A 301 -22.58 6.46 -25.13
CA GLU A 301 -22.74 5.05 -25.48
C GLU A 301 -23.02 4.22 -24.23
N VAL A 302 -22.26 4.45 -23.16
CA VAL A 302 -22.42 3.72 -21.89
C VAL A 302 -23.71 4.06 -21.19
N GLU A 303 -24.07 5.35 -21.09
CA GLU A 303 -25.36 5.78 -20.53
C GLU A 303 -26.53 5.09 -21.23
N LYS A 304 -26.49 5.00 -22.57
CA LYS A 304 -27.51 4.27 -23.34
C LYS A 304 -27.48 2.77 -23.06
N GLY A 305 -26.29 2.15 -23.06
CA GLY A 305 -26.11 0.71 -22.86
C GLY A 305 -26.56 0.23 -21.48
N VAL A 306 -26.41 1.06 -20.45
CA VAL A 306 -26.81 0.72 -19.07
C VAL A 306 -28.08 1.45 -18.62
N GLN A 307 -28.77 2.17 -19.50
CA GLN A 307 -29.93 3.02 -19.17
C GLN A 307 -29.65 3.95 -17.95
N GLY A 308 -28.43 4.46 -17.89
CA GLY A 308 -27.89 5.17 -16.75
C GLY A 308 -27.63 6.65 -17.02
N LYS A 309 -27.04 7.30 -16.04
CA LYS A 309 -26.63 8.71 -16.10
C LYS A 309 -25.29 8.89 -15.40
N ARG A 310 -24.41 9.71 -15.99
CA ARG A 310 -23.15 10.12 -15.37
C ARG A 310 -23.43 10.89 -14.07
N VAL A 311 -22.70 10.52 -13.03
CA VAL A 311 -22.71 11.19 -11.72
C VAL A 311 -21.29 11.58 -11.32
N THR A 312 -21.17 12.59 -10.46
CA THR A 312 -19.88 13.06 -9.92
C THR A 312 -19.43 12.23 -8.72
N LYS A 313 -20.38 11.72 -7.95
CA LYS A 313 -20.17 10.83 -6.81
C LYS A 313 -21.19 9.71 -6.83
N GLU A 314 -20.80 8.57 -6.27
CA GLU A 314 -21.73 7.47 -6.06
C GLU A 314 -22.91 7.90 -5.17
N GLY A 315 -24.12 7.57 -5.61
CA GLY A 315 -25.37 7.91 -4.91
C GLY A 315 -25.81 9.37 -5.01
N GLU A 316 -25.24 10.16 -5.93
CA GLU A 316 -25.70 11.54 -6.18
C GLU A 316 -27.17 11.62 -6.60
N ASP A 317 -27.65 10.61 -7.32
CA ASP A 317 -29.01 10.51 -7.85
C ASP A 317 -29.90 9.55 -7.05
N ASP A 318 -29.51 9.20 -5.82
CA ASP A 318 -30.34 8.43 -4.91
C ASP A 318 -31.52 9.30 -4.44
N VAL A 319 -32.74 8.80 -4.58
CA VAL A 319 -33.93 9.42 -4.01
C VAL A 319 -34.21 8.78 -2.64
N ASP A 320 -34.39 9.59 -1.62
CA ASP A 320 -34.75 9.11 -0.27
C ASP A 320 -36.07 8.30 -0.33
N GLY A 321 -36.01 7.02 0.05
CA GLY A 321 -37.15 6.10 0.06
C GLY A 321 -37.24 5.15 -1.14
N GLU A 322 -36.39 5.28 -2.16
CA GLU A 322 -36.22 4.25 -3.20
C GLU A 322 -35.21 3.20 -2.73
N SER A 323 -35.65 2.32 -1.81
CA SER A 323 -34.96 1.07 -1.55
C SER A 323 -35.38 0.03 -2.59
N ASP A 324 -34.50 -0.94 -2.83
CA ASP A 324 -34.86 -2.13 -3.60
C ASP A 324 -36.11 -2.76 -2.97
N LYS A 325 -37.20 -2.91 -3.74
CA LYS A 325 -38.52 -3.33 -3.20
C LYS A 325 -38.60 -4.82 -2.85
N ASP A 326 -37.50 -5.55 -3.02
CA ASP A 326 -37.41 -7.01 -2.90
C ASP A 326 -36.48 -7.51 -1.77
N THR A 327 -36.31 -6.74 -0.69
CA THR A 327 -35.74 -7.24 0.58
C THR A 327 -36.66 -7.03 1.76
#